data_AF-A0A8I0FEE9-F1
#
_entry.id   AF-A0A8I0FEE9-F1
#
_cell.length_a   1.000
_cell.length_b   1.000
_cell.length_c   1.000
_cell.angle_alpha   90.00
_cell.angle_beta   90.00
_cell.angle_gamma   90.00
#
_symmetry.space_group_name_H-M   'P 1'
#
loop_
_entity.id
_entity.type
_entity.pdbx_description
1 polymer ?
#
loop_
_entity_poly.entity_id
_entity_poly.type
_entity_poly.pdbx_seq_one_letter_code
_entity_poly.pdbx_strand_id
1 'polypeptide(L)'
;PNVIKNINIVPINAASDHTRGIDFTSRWRWKTDSFGNFLWTINYSRVLEHEYQQSKDGEKDDYLKDLSIPDWRDRFNTSLSWSFGDWASTVLVNRYGKIPNGDQTAYLSPTYLVNWSGTYQISPKASASIIINNLFDKVKRDDTGGWPYYPVGSYSPFG
;
A
#
# COMPACT_ATOMS: atom_id res chain seq x y z
N PRO A 1 41.74 39.05 15.00
CA PRO A 1 42.27 37.82 14.35
C PRO A 1 41.35 36.64 14.70
N ASN A 2 41.07 35.74 13.75
CA ASN A 2 40.03 34.69 13.80
C ASN A 2 38.57 35.18 13.67
N VAL A 3 38.29 35.92 12.59
CA VAL A 3 36.90 36.16 12.16
C VAL A 3 36.65 35.26 10.94
N ILE A 4 35.65 34.37 11.02
CA ILE A 4 35.21 33.60 9.85
C ILE A 4 34.70 34.59 8.82
N LYS A 5 35.37 34.67 7.66
CA LYS A 5 35.07 35.66 6.62
C LYS A 5 34.08 35.15 5.57
N ASN A 6 33.92 33.83 5.46
CA ASN A 6 33.00 33.24 4.50
C ASN A 6 32.65 31.80 4.89
N ILE A 7 31.38 31.42 4.75
CA ILE A 7 30.90 30.04 4.91
C ILE A 7 30.31 29.66 3.55
N ASN A 8 30.94 28.72 2.85
CA ASN A 8 30.44 28.22 1.59
C ASN A 8 29.58 26.99 1.86
N ILE A 9 28.27 27.17 1.73
CA ILE A 9 27.28 26.08 1.81
C ILE A 9 27.01 25.66 0.38
N VAL A 10 27.68 24.59 -0.06
CA VAL A 10 27.41 23.94 -1.35
C VAL A 10 26.78 22.58 -1.08
N PRO A 11 25.64 22.25 -1.71
CA PRO A 11 25.02 20.95 -1.54
C PRO A 11 25.93 19.86 -2.11
N ILE A 12 26.11 18.79 -1.35
CA ILE A 12 26.82 17.59 -1.78
C ILE A 12 25.86 16.40 -1.78
N ASN A 13 26.02 15.48 -2.73
CA ASN A 13 25.34 14.20 -2.65
C ASN A 13 26.09 13.32 -1.64
N ALA A 14 25.68 13.40 -0.38
CA ALA A 14 26.34 12.72 0.73
C ALA A 14 25.84 11.28 0.90
N ALA A 15 24.53 11.06 0.78
CA ALA A 15 23.89 9.78 1.09
C ALA A 15 23.35 9.07 -0.15
N SER A 16 23.21 7.75 -0.07
CA SER A 16 22.57 6.90 -1.07
C SER A 16 21.46 6.08 -0.42
N ASP A 17 20.34 5.95 -1.13
CA ASP A 17 19.25 5.06 -0.79
C ASP A 17 18.94 4.20 -2.03
N HIS A 18 19.04 2.88 -1.88
CA HIS A 18 18.85 1.92 -2.95
C HIS A 18 17.78 0.91 -2.58
N THR A 19 16.72 0.85 -3.39
CA THR A 19 15.66 -0.14 -3.27
C THR A 19 15.58 -1.01 -4.52
N ARG A 20 15.46 -2.33 -4.34
CA ARG A 20 15.22 -3.30 -5.41
C ARG A 20 13.96 -4.09 -5.10
N GLY A 21 13.10 -4.26 -6.10
CA GLY A 21 11.84 -4.97 -5.94
C GLY A 21 11.36 -5.63 -7.22
N ILE A 22 10.24 -6.33 -7.11
CA ILE A 22 9.50 -6.92 -8.22
C ILE A 22 8.06 -6.41 -8.18
N ASP A 23 7.53 -6.13 -9.36
CA ASP A 23 6.15 -5.73 -9.56
C ASP A 23 5.49 -6.68 -10.57
N PHE A 24 4.27 -7.08 -10.28
CA PHE A 24 3.46 -7.94 -11.12
C PHE A 24 2.07 -7.34 -11.28
N THR A 25 1.64 -7.19 -12.54
CA THR A 25 0.29 -6.79 -12.90
C THR A 25 -0.30 -7.78 -13.88
N SER A 26 -1.51 -8.24 -13.58
CA SER A 26 -2.32 -9.07 -14.47
C SER A 26 -3.71 -8.49 -14.61
N ARG A 27 -4.26 -8.58 -15.83
CA ARG A 27 -5.61 -8.14 -16.15
C ARG A 27 -6.26 -9.16 -17.08
N TRP A 28 -7.29 -9.83 -16.58
CA TRP A 28 -8.03 -10.83 -17.33
C TRP A 28 -9.46 -10.38 -17.53
N ARG A 29 -9.91 -10.42 -18.79
CA ARG A 29 -11.28 -10.10 -19.18
C ARG A 29 -11.87 -11.32 -19.86
N TRP A 30 -13.03 -11.74 -19.39
CA TRP A 30 -13.80 -12.80 -20.04
C TRP A 30 -15.26 -12.42 -20.10
N LYS A 31 -15.95 -12.99 -21.09
CA LYS A 31 -17.37 -12.83 -21.30
C LYS A 31 -18.00 -14.21 -21.25
N THR A 32 -19.19 -14.28 -20.69
CA THR A 32 -20.01 -15.48 -20.71
C THR A 32 -21.36 -15.12 -21.31
N ASP A 33 -21.96 -16.07 -22.02
CA ASP A 33 -23.22 -15.82 -22.72
C ASP A 33 -24.38 -15.61 -21.74
N SER A 34 -24.31 -16.24 -20.55
CA SER A 34 -25.38 -16.24 -19.55
C SER A 34 -25.08 -15.46 -18.27
N PHE A 35 -23.82 -15.12 -17.98
CA PHE A 35 -23.43 -14.44 -16.74
C PHE A 35 -22.72 -13.10 -16.97
N GLY A 36 -22.63 -12.62 -18.21
CA GLY A 36 -22.12 -11.28 -18.51
C GLY A 36 -20.60 -11.18 -18.60
N ASN A 37 -20.09 -9.99 -18.31
CA ASN A 37 -18.69 -9.66 -18.51
C ASN A 37 -17.98 -9.56 -17.16
N PHE A 38 -16.78 -10.13 -17.11
CA PHE A 38 -15.91 -10.10 -15.96
C PHE A 38 -14.59 -9.43 -16.30
N LEU A 39 -14.05 -8.72 -15.33
CA LEU A 39 -12.72 -8.15 -15.35
C LEU A 39 -12.06 -8.42 -14.00
N TRP A 40 -11.01 -9.23 -14.00
CA TRP A 40 -10.17 -9.46 -12.85
C TRP A 40 -8.84 -8.73 -13.03
N THR A 41 -8.49 -7.87 -12.08
CA THR A 41 -7.19 -7.20 -12.02
C THR A 41 -6.44 -7.67 -10.78
N ILE A 42 -5.17 -7.99 -10.92
CA ILE A 42 -4.26 -8.35 -9.85
C ILE A 42 -3.02 -7.46 -9.96
N ASN A 43 -2.61 -6.86 -8.85
CA ASN A 43 -1.37 -6.10 -8.70
C ASN A 43 -0.63 -6.61 -7.47
N TYR A 44 0.66 -6.83 -7.59
CA TYR A 44 1.52 -7.24 -6.50
C TYR A 44 2.87 -6.54 -6.60
N SER A 45 3.34 -5.99 -5.49
CA SER A 45 4.66 -5.36 -5.37
C SER A 45 5.37 -5.99 -4.19
N ARG A 46 6.67 -6.26 -4.35
CA ARG A 46 7.53 -6.81 -3.28
C ARG A 46 8.90 -6.17 -3.31
N VAL A 47 9.31 -5.58 -2.20
CA VAL A 47 10.68 -5.14 -1.97
C VAL A 47 11.53 -6.36 -1.59
N LEU A 48 12.67 -6.49 -2.28
CA LEU A 48 13.65 -7.57 -2.09
C LEU A 48 14.91 -7.05 -1.37
N GLU A 49 15.21 -5.77 -1.50
CA GLU A 49 16.38 -5.09 -0.93
C GLU A 49 16.07 -3.61 -0.70
N HIS A 50 16.56 -3.06 0.41
CA HIS A 50 16.51 -1.64 0.74
C HIS A 50 17.77 -1.32 1.54
N GLU A 51 18.74 -0.67 0.91
CA GLU A 51 20.04 -0.31 1.48
C GLU A 51 20.16 1.21 1.60
N TYR A 52 20.50 1.70 2.79
CA TYR A 52 20.81 3.10 3.03
C TYR A 52 22.29 3.29 3.35
N GLN A 53 22.89 4.36 2.85
CA GLN A 53 24.28 4.72 3.13
C GLN A 53 24.37 6.23 3.39
N GLN A 54 24.68 6.62 4.63
CA GLN A 54 24.66 8.03 5.06
C GLN A 54 25.78 8.89 4.43
N SER A 55 26.91 8.29 4.11
CA SER A 55 28.08 8.91 3.50
C SER A 55 28.79 7.92 2.57
N LYS A 56 29.56 8.39 1.58
CA LYS A 56 30.30 7.50 0.65
C LYS A 56 31.21 6.48 1.35
N ASP A 57 31.80 6.88 2.48
CA ASP A 57 32.71 6.05 3.27
C ASP A 57 32.01 5.35 4.45
N GLY A 58 30.70 5.61 4.63
CA GLY A 58 29.89 5.02 5.70
C GLY A 58 29.48 3.58 5.38
N GLU A 59 29.08 2.85 6.42
CA GLU A 59 28.50 1.52 6.27
C GLU A 59 27.13 1.60 5.58
N LYS A 60 26.73 0.46 4.99
CA LYS A 60 25.41 0.29 4.38
C LYS A 60 24.48 -0.39 5.38
N ASP A 61 23.37 0.26 5.66
CA ASP A 61 22.32 -0.25 6.55
C ASP A 61 21.25 -1.00 5.74
N ASP A 62 20.89 -2.21 6.20
CA ASP A 62 19.79 -2.99 5.62
C ASP A 62 18.44 -2.51 6.20
N TYR A 63 17.92 -1.45 5.59
CA TYR A 63 16.62 -0.88 5.94
C TYR A 63 15.45 -1.82 5.65
N LEU A 64 15.63 -2.85 4.80
CA LEU A 64 14.58 -3.84 4.60
C LEU A 64 14.32 -4.61 5.89
N LYS A 65 15.35 -4.92 6.69
CA LYS A 65 15.24 -5.70 7.94
C LYS A 65 15.10 -4.85 9.20
N ASP A 66 15.36 -3.55 9.10
CA ASP A 66 15.27 -2.61 10.20
C ASP A 66 13.83 -2.51 10.74
N LEU A 67 13.66 -2.66 12.06
CA LEU A 67 12.37 -2.58 12.75
C LEU A 67 11.95 -1.13 13.04
N SER A 68 12.85 -0.17 12.87
CA SER A 68 12.53 1.26 12.96
C SER A 68 11.89 1.82 11.70
N ILE A 69 11.90 1.06 10.59
CA ILE A 69 11.38 1.47 9.28
C ILE A 69 9.98 0.86 9.05
N PRO A 70 8.89 1.66 9.10
CA PRO A 70 7.51 1.18 9.01
C PRO A 70 7.00 0.96 7.57
N ASP A 71 7.90 0.63 6.64
CA ASP A 71 7.57 0.45 5.23
C ASP A 71 6.99 -0.93 4.94
N TRP A 72 6.05 -0.98 3.99
CA TRP A 72 5.54 -2.26 3.52
C TRP A 72 6.54 -2.98 2.64
N ARG A 73 6.88 -4.20 3.05
CA ARG A 73 7.68 -5.09 2.21
C ARG A 73 6.91 -5.61 1.00
N ASP A 74 5.60 -5.78 1.14
CA ASP A 74 4.74 -6.24 0.07
C ASP A 74 3.37 -5.58 0.11
N ARG A 75 2.79 -5.37 -1.07
CA ARG A 75 1.41 -4.92 -1.24
C ARG A 75 0.76 -5.77 -2.32
N PHE A 76 -0.48 -6.18 -2.05
CA PHE A 76 -1.29 -6.94 -3.00
C PHE A 76 -2.65 -6.25 -3.14
N ASN A 77 -3.04 -5.95 -4.37
CA ASN A 77 -4.33 -5.35 -4.70
C ASN A 77 -5.00 -6.20 -5.77
N THR A 78 -6.25 -6.58 -5.55
CA THR A 78 -7.02 -7.33 -6.54
C THR A 78 -8.43 -6.77 -6.63
N SER A 79 -8.98 -6.70 -7.84
CA SER A 79 -10.38 -6.34 -8.06
C SER A 79 -11.06 -7.30 -9.02
N LEU A 80 -12.27 -7.74 -8.66
CA LEU A 80 -13.14 -8.48 -9.56
C LEU A 80 -14.37 -7.61 -9.85
N SER A 81 -14.47 -7.15 -11.09
CA SER A 81 -15.62 -6.44 -11.61
C SER A 81 -16.47 -7.39 -12.46
N TRP A 82 -17.76 -7.32 -12.25
CA TRP A 82 -18.79 -8.07 -12.97
C TRP A 82 -19.83 -7.10 -13.51
N SER A 83 -20.33 -7.35 -14.72
CA SER A 83 -21.43 -6.58 -15.30
C SER A 83 -22.34 -7.48 -16.11
N PHE A 84 -23.65 -7.31 -15.95
CA PHE A 84 -24.66 -8.06 -16.67
C PHE A 84 -25.93 -7.23 -16.83
N GLY A 85 -26.34 -6.96 -18.08
CA GLY A 85 -27.41 -6.04 -18.38
C GLY A 85 -27.15 -4.66 -17.76
N ASP A 86 -28.10 -4.20 -16.95
CA ASP A 86 -28.04 -2.90 -16.25
C ASP A 86 -27.25 -2.94 -14.94
N TRP A 87 -26.76 -4.11 -14.52
CA TRP A 87 -26.03 -4.29 -13.27
C TRP A 87 -24.51 -4.25 -13.47
N ALA A 88 -23.82 -3.61 -12.52
CA ALA A 88 -22.40 -3.75 -12.32
C ALA A 88 -22.08 -3.94 -10.84
N SER A 89 -21.08 -4.76 -10.52
CA SER A 89 -20.60 -5.00 -9.17
C SER A 89 -19.08 -5.11 -9.19
N THR A 90 -18.40 -4.54 -8.20
CA THR A 90 -16.95 -4.67 -8.05
C THR A 90 -16.62 -4.97 -6.60
N VAL A 91 -15.80 -5.99 -6.39
CA VAL A 91 -15.12 -6.24 -5.11
C VAL A 91 -13.66 -5.85 -5.29
N LEU A 92 -13.15 -5.02 -4.39
CA LEU A 92 -11.74 -4.60 -4.32
C LEU A 92 -11.14 -5.10 -3.00
N VAL A 93 -10.03 -5.81 -3.08
CA VAL A 93 -9.27 -6.26 -1.90
C VAL A 93 -7.90 -5.61 -1.93
N ASN A 94 -7.57 -4.90 -0.85
CA ASN A 94 -6.24 -4.37 -0.58
C ASN A 94 -5.62 -5.15 0.56
N ARG A 95 -4.58 -5.94 0.30
CA ARG A 95 -3.79 -6.59 1.33
C ARG A 95 -2.46 -5.86 1.49
N TYR A 96 -2.18 -5.51 2.72
CA TYR A 96 -0.96 -4.84 3.16
C TYR A 96 -0.05 -5.86 3.85
N GLY A 97 1.22 -5.86 3.47
CA GLY A 97 2.24 -6.71 4.07
C GLY A 97 2.48 -6.37 5.54
N LYS A 98 3.32 -7.18 6.17
CA LYS A 98 3.75 -6.92 7.55
C LYS A 98 4.59 -5.65 7.63
N ILE A 99 4.48 -4.96 8.76
CA ILE A 99 5.31 -3.81 9.15
C ILE A 99 5.73 -4.01 10.62
N PRO A 100 6.80 -3.37 11.08
CA PRO A 100 7.15 -3.34 12.51
C PRO A 100 5.99 -2.85 13.39
N ASN A 101 5.96 -3.31 14.64
CA ASN A 101 5.08 -2.79 15.67
C ASN A 101 5.63 -1.49 16.26
N GLY A 102 4.81 -0.77 17.03
CA GLY A 102 5.14 0.55 17.56
C GLY A 102 6.33 0.58 18.52
N ASP A 103 6.64 -0.52 19.21
CA ASP A 103 7.85 -0.64 20.03
C ASP A 103 9.10 -1.08 19.25
N GLN A 104 8.95 -1.36 17.95
CA GLN A 104 10.03 -1.76 17.04
C GLN A 104 10.76 -3.05 17.45
N THR A 105 10.07 -3.98 18.11
CA THR A 105 10.65 -5.28 18.52
C THR A 105 10.17 -6.47 17.69
N ALA A 106 9.04 -6.34 17.00
CA ALA A 106 8.41 -7.42 16.25
C ALA A 106 7.66 -6.91 15.01
N TYR A 107 7.18 -7.82 14.17
CA TYR A 107 6.32 -7.47 13.03
C TYR A 107 4.85 -7.70 13.36
N LEU A 108 4.01 -6.73 13.02
CA LEU A 108 2.57 -6.92 12.94
C LEU A 108 2.21 -7.85 11.79
N SER A 109 1.22 -8.72 12.01
CA SER A 109 0.70 -9.57 10.95
C SER A 109 0.11 -8.74 9.79
N PRO A 110 0.22 -9.21 8.53
CA PRO A 110 -0.45 -8.60 7.39
C PRO A 110 -1.95 -8.38 7.63
N THR A 111 -2.52 -7.36 7.00
CA THR A 111 -3.97 -7.08 7.07
C THR A 111 -4.55 -6.88 5.68
N TYR A 112 -5.87 -6.86 5.60
CA TYR A 112 -6.57 -6.60 4.36
C TYR A 112 -7.85 -5.80 4.58
N LEU A 113 -8.21 -5.03 3.57
CA LEU A 113 -9.46 -4.30 3.46
C LEU A 113 -10.21 -4.80 2.25
N VAL A 114 -11.52 -4.93 2.39
CA VAL A 114 -12.42 -5.28 1.29
C VAL A 114 -13.40 -4.14 1.11
N ASN A 115 -13.42 -3.59 -0.10
CA ASN A 115 -14.40 -2.59 -0.51
C ASN A 115 -15.32 -3.22 -1.55
N TRP A 116 -16.57 -2.80 -1.55
CA TRP A 116 -17.55 -3.26 -2.50
C TRP A 116 -18.29 -2.07 -3.11
N SER A 117 -18.61 -2.15 -4.39
CA SER A 117 -19.48 -1.21 -5.05
C SER A 117 -20.46 -1.92 -5.98
N GLY A 118 -21.73 -1.52 -5.94
CA GLY A 118 -22.76 -1.95 -6.87
C GLY A 118 -23.38 -0.77 -7.59
N THR A 119 -23.65 -0.91 -8.88
CA THR A 119 -24.28 0.10 -9.71
C THR A 119 -25.41 -0.53 -10.51
N TYR A 120 -26.51 0.21 -10.65
CA TYR A 120 -27.64 -0.15 -11.49
C TYR A 120 -27.99 1.00 -12.44
N GLN A 121 -28.11 0.68 -13.74
CA GLN A 121 -28.55 1.62 -14.76
C GLN A 121 -30.09 1.68 -14.78
N ILE A 122 -30.65 2.81 -14.36
CA ILE A 122 -32.12 2.98 -14.26
C ILE A 122 -32.71 3.35 -15.64
N SER A 123 -31.99 4.15 -16.42
CA SER A 123 -32.35 4.54 -17.80
C SER A 123 -31.06 4.92 -18.56
N PRO A 124 -31.07 5.15 -19.89
CA PRO A 124 -29.86 5.57 -20.60
C PRO A 124 -29.18 6.86 -20.08
N LYS A 125 -29.87 7.64 -19.23
CA LYS A 125 -29.36 8.90 -18.65
C LYS A 125 -29.32 8.91 -17.13
N ALA A 126 -29.66 7.81 -16.44
CA ALA A 126 -29.71 7.76 -14.98
C ALA A 126 -29.17 6.43 -14.43
N SER A 127 -28.37 6.51 -13.38
CA SER A 127 -27.87 5.35 -12.62
C SER A 127 -27.89 5.64 -11.12
N ALA A 128 -27.91 4.56 -10.33
CA ALA A 128 -27.71 4.62 -8.89
C ALA A 128 -26.55 3.71 -8.49
N SER A 129 -25.76 4.13 -7.51
CA SER A 129 -24.62 3.36 -7.01
C SER A 129 -24.59 3.32 -5.49
N ILE A 130 -24.13 2.19 -4.96
CA ILE A 130 -23.84 1.99 -3.54
C ILE A 130 -22.36 1.63 -3.44
N ILE A 131 -21.65 2.26 -2.51
CA ILE A 131 -20.24 2.00 -2.23
C ILE A 131 -20.09 1.74 -0.73
N ILE A 132 -19.47 0.63 -0.38
CA ILE A 132 -19.14 0.26 0.99
C ILE A 132 -17.62 0.14 1.07
N ASN A 133 -17.00 1.06 1.81
CA ASN A 133 -15.59 0.98 2.16
C ASN A 133 -15.43 0.19 3.44
N ASN A 134 -14.41 -0.65 3.50
CA ASN A 134 -14.13 -1.49 4.66
C ASN A 134 -15.34 -2.35 5.06
N LEU A 135 -15.82 -3.20 4.15
CA LEU A 135 -17.00 -4.06 4.29
C LEU A 135 -16.99 -4.91 5.57
N PHE A 136 -15.81 -5.23 6.09
CA PHE A 136 -15.63 -6.05 7.29
C PHE A 136 -15.27 -5.25 8.55
N ASP A 137 -15.34 -3.91 8.47
CA ASP A 137 -15.03 -2.99 9.58
C ASP A 137 -13.70 -3.33 10.28
N LYS A 138 -12.66 -3.54 9.47
CA LYS A 138 -11.32 -3.89 9.95
C LYS A 138 -10.49 -2.66 10.15
N VAL A 139 -9.93 -2.52 11.34
CA VAL A 139 -8.88 -1.55 11.63
C VAL A 139 -7.71 -2.29 12.24
N LYS A 140 -6.50 -2.06 11.73
CA LYS A 140 -5.30 -2.67 12.29
C LYS A 140 -4.96 -1.95 13.59
N ARG A 141 -4.95 -2.71 14.70
CA ARG A 141 -4.63 -2.21 16.04
C ARG A 141 -3.27 -2.73 16.50
N ASP A 142 -2.50 -1.87 17.16
CA ASP A 142 -1.18 -2.14 17.74
C ASP A 142 -0.94 -1.32 19.01
N ASP A 143 -1.11 -1.93 20.18
CA ASP A 143 -0.99 -1.25 21.47
C ASP A 143 0.47 -1.16 22.01
N THR A 144 1.48 -1.55 21.23
CA THR A 144 2.88 -1.67 21.74
C THR A 144 3.63 -0.34 21.87
N GLY A 145 3.37 0.64 20.98
CA GLY A 145 4.05 1.94 20.94
C GLY A 145 3.27 3.10 21.58
N GLY A 146 2.29 2.81 22.44
CA GLY A 146 1.43 3.82 23.09
C GLY A 146 0.33 4.43 22.21
N TRP A 147 0.45 4.31 20.88
CA TRP A 147 -0.54 4.78 19.90
C TRP A 147 -1.14 3.59 19.14
N PRO A 148 -2.36 3.13 19.49
CA PRO A 148 -2.96 1.90 18.93
C PRO A 148 -3.12 1.83 17.40
N TYR A 149 -2.97 2.96 16.71
CA TYR A 149 -3.12 3.11 15.26
C TYR A 149 -1.87 3.74 14.63
N TYR A 150 -0.71 3.62 15.29
CA TYR A 150 0.48 4.46 15.08
C TYR A 150 1.11 4.47 13.70
N PRO A 151 1.04 3.46 12.83
CA PRO A 151 1.61 3.68 11.51
C PRO A 151 0.59 4.48 10.68
N VAL A 152 0.30 5.71 11.12
CA VAL A 152 -0.48 6.75 10.45
C VAL A 152 0.31 7.13 9.21
N GLY A 153 -0.11 6.61 8.06
CA GLY A 153 0.64 6.68 6.81
C GLY A 153 0.78 5.29 6.16
N SER A 154 0.91 4.24 6.97
CA SER A 154 0.77 2.87 6.51
C SER A 154 -0.71 2.45 6.60
N TYR A 155 -1.31 2.40 7.79
CA TYR A 155 -2.73 2.09 7.95
C TYR A 155 -3.59 3.34 8.06
N SER A 156 -4.77 3.32 7.44
CA SER A 156 -5.79 4.33 7.65
C SER A 156 -6.57 3.99 8.93
N PRO A 157 -6.85 4.97 9.81
CA PRO A 157 -7.64 4.75 11.02
C PRO A 157 -9.11 4.41 10.71
N PHE A 158 -9.56 4.60 9.47
CA PHE A 158 -10.91 4.28 9.00
C PHE A 158 -10.99 2.91 8.29
N GLY A 159 -9.88 2.16 8.27
CA GLY A 159 -9.62 1.12 7.28
C GLY A 159 -8.69 1.63 6.22
#